data_AF-A0A1Y1MKN0-F1
#
_entry.id   AF-A0A1Y1MKN0-F1
#
_cell.length_a   1.000
_cell.length_b   1.000
_cell.length_c   1.000
_cell.angle_alpha   90.00
_cell.angle_beta   90.00
_cell.angle_gamma   90.00
#
_symmetry.space_group_name_H-M   'P 1'
#
loop_
_entity.id
_entity.type
_entity.pdbx_description
1 polymer ?
#
loop_
_entity_poly.entity_id
_entity_poly.type
_entity_poly.pdbx_seq_one_letter_code
_entity_poly.pdbx_strand_id
1 'polypeptide(L)'
;HSNLKIYKAYVRSLLDYGCILYGCASNSNLKRLDAVSNKALRLCMGAMCSCPGDVVQVEAREPPLSIRRNFLASKFVLKCKSQNSKILPKLSELAVQDLVNLYWR
;
A
#
# COMPACT_ATOMS: atom_id res chain seq x y z
N HIS A 1 18.31 1.87 -15.18
CA HIS A 1 17.04 2.56 -14.83
C HIS A 1 15.77 2.02 -15.52
N SER A 2 15.86 1.21 -16.59
CA SER A 2 14.67 0.61 -17.26
C SER A 2 13.89 -0.35 -16.36
N ASN A 3 14.57 -1.22 -15.61
CA ASN A 3 13.94 -2.28 -14.82
C ASN A 3 13.09 -1.75 -13.65
N LEU A 4 13.47 -0.63 -13.05
CA LEU A 4 12.65 0.00 -12.01
C LEU A 4 11.33 0.54 -12.57
N LYS A 5 11.29 0.96 -13.84
CA LYS A 5 10.04 1.35 -14.50
C LYS A 5 9.10 0.15 -14.64
N ILE A 6 9.63 -1.03 -14.94
CA ILE A 6 8.84 -2.28 -15.01
C ILE A 6 8.24 -2.62 -13.65
N TYR A 7 9.03 -2.53 -12.58
CA TYR A 7 8.51 -2.69 -11.20
C TYR A 7 7.35 -1.73 -10.91
N LYS A 8 7.52 -0.43 -11.22
CA LYS A 8 6.49 0.59 -10.97
C LYS A 8 5.24 0.38 -11.84
N ALA A 9 5.41 -0.07 -13.08
CA ALA A 9 4.32 -0.26 -14.03
C ALA A 9 3.49 -1.52 -13.72
N TYR A 10 4.12 -2.58 -13.20
CA TYR A 10 3.46 -3.87 -12.99
C TYR A 10 3.28 -4.22 -11.51
N VAL A 11 4.37 -4.46 -10.78
CA VAL A 11 4.28 -4.94 -9.39
C VAL A 11 3.62 -3.89 -8.50
N ARG A 12 4.07 -2.64 -8.59
CA ARG A 12 3.54 -1.54 -7.79
C ARG A 12 2.08 -1.22 -8.16
N SER A 13 1.73 -1.25 -9.44
CA SER A 13 0.36 -0.96 -9.88
C SER A 13 -0.64 -2.01 -9.38
N LEU A 14 -0.27 -3.30 -9.38
CA LEU A 14 -1.08 -4.35 -8.77
C LEU A 14 -1.23 -4.16 -7.25
N LEU A 15 -0.14 -3.85 -6.55
CA LEU A 15 -0.18 -3.61 -5.10
C LEU A 15 -1.01 -2.39 -4.74
N ASP A 16 -0.91 -1.31 -5.53
CA ASP A 16 -1.69 -0.09 -5.34
C ASP A 16 -3.17 -0.31 -5.64
N TYR A 17 -3.50 -1.12 -6.65
CA TYR A 17 -4.88 -1.47 -6.95
C TYR A 17 -5.49 -2.32 -5.83
N GLY A 18 -4.78 -3.35 -5.38
CA GLY A 18 -5.26 -4.27 -4.36
C GLY A 18 -5.32 -3.67 -2.95
N CYS A 19 -4.69 -2.51 -2.70
CA CYS A 19 -4.50 -2.02 -1.34
C CYS A 19 -5.78 -1.75 -0.56
N ILE A 20 -6.87 -1.48 -1.27
CA ILE A 20 -8.19 -1.28 -0.68
C ILE A 20 -8.74 -2.59 -0.12
N LEU A 21 -8.44 -3.74 -0.75
CA LEU A 21 -8.91 -5.05 -0.35
C LEU A 21 -8.04 -5.65 0.76
N TYR A 22 -6.73 -5.71 0.55
CA TYR A 22 -5.82 -6.31 1.52
C TYR A 22 -5.38 -5.32 2.61
N GLY A 23 -5.83 -4.06 2.57
CA GLY A 23 -5.48 -3.03 3.54
C GLY A 23 -5.72 -3.45 4.98
N CYS A 24 -6.82 -4.17 5.21
CA CYS A 24 -7.24 -4.71 6.51
C CYS A 24 -6.74 -6.15 6.77
N ALA A 25 -5.86 -6.69 5.93
CA ALA A 25 -5.32 -8.04 6.13
C ALA A 25 -4.43 -8.11 7.38
N SER A 26 -4.30 -9.33 7.92
CA SER A 26 -3.44 -9.59 9.08
C SER A 26 -1.98 -9.19 8.84
N ASN A 27 -1.30 -8.79 9.92
CA ASN A 27 0.12 -8.41 9.88
C ASN A 27 1.02 -9.47 9.23
N SER A 28 0.70 -10.76 9.36
CA SER A 28 1.46 -11.85 8.72
C SER A 28 1.32 -11.81 7.19
N ASN A 29 0.11 -11.56 6.67
CA ASN A 29 -0.14 -11.43 5.24
C ASN A 29 0.48 -10.15 4.68
N LEU A 30 0.44 -9.05 5.43
CA LEU A 30 1.09 -7.79 5.04
C LEU A 30 2.60 -7.96 4.90
N LYS A 31 3.25 -8.63 5.86
CA LYS A 31 4.69 -8.94 5.78
C LYS A 31 5.05 -9.80 4.56
N ARG A 32 4.17 -10.71 4.14
CA ARG A 32 4.38 -11.50 2.91
C ARG A 32 4.34 -10.61 1.66
N LEU A 33 3.43 -9.64 1.60
CA LEU A 33 3.37 -8.68 0.50
C LEU A 33 4.61 -7.76 0.47
N ASP A 34 5.07 -7.31 1.64
CA ASP A 34 6.32 -6.54 1.79
C ASP A 34 7.52 -7.34 1.27
N ALA A 35 7.59 -8.65 1.59
CA ALA A 35 8.65 -9.52 1.11
C ALA A 35 8.64 -9.67 -0.43
N VAL A 36 7.45 -9.80 -1.05
CA VAL A 36 7.31 -9.87 -2.51
C VAL A 36 7.77 -8.57 -3.17
N SER A 37 7.33 -7.42 -2.67
CA SER A 37 7.74 -6.10 -3.17
C SER A 37 9.25 -5.90 -3.05
N ASN A 38 9.84 -6.20 -1.89
CA ASN A 38 11.28 -6.09 -1.66
C ASN A 38 12.09 -7.04 -2.55
N LYS A 39 11.62 -8.27 -2.76
CA LYS A 39 12.28 -9.21 -3.67
C LYS A 39 12.25 -8.70 -5.11
N ALA A 40 11.11 -8.19 -5.57
CA ALA A 40 11.00 -7.61 -6.90
C ALA A 40 11.92 -6.39 -7.07
N LEU A 41 11.99 -5.51 -6.07
CA LEU A 41 12.91 -4.36 -6.08
C LEU A 41 14.38 -4.79 -6.19
N ARG A 42 14.80 -5.79 -5.40
CA ARG A 42 16.17 -6.32 -5.48
C ARG A 42 16.49 -6.86 -6.86
N LEU A 43 15.58 -7.63 -7.45
CA LEU A 43 15.75 -8.18 -8.80
C LEU A 43 15.86 -7.06 -9.84
N CYS A 44 14.98 -6.05 -9.78
CA CYS A 44 15.00 -4.94 -10.73
C CYS A 44 16.23 -4.03 -10.58
N MET A 45 16.77 -3.88 -9.37
CA MET A 45 17.95 -3.05 -9.11
C MET A 45 19.27 -3.81 -9.17
N GLY A 46 19.25 -5.14 -9.18
CA GLY A 46 20.46 -5.96 -9.04
C GLY A 46 21.09 -5.86 -7.64
N ALA A 47 20.29 -5.61 -6.60
CA ALA A 47 20.78 -5.45 -5.24
C ALA A 47 21.05 -6.81 -4.57
N MET A 48 22.05 -6.85 -3.68
CA MET A 48 22.41 -8.07 -2.96
C MET A 48 21.26 -8.54 -2.05
N CYS A 49 21.12 -9.86 -1.90
CA CYS A 49 20.11 -10.45 -1.02
C CYS A 49 20.29 -10.04 0.45
N SER A 50 21.52 -9.76 0.87
CA SER A 50 21.87 -9.34 2.24
C SER A 50 21.57 -7.88 2.55
N CYS A 51 21.34 -7.02 1.54
CA CYS A 51 21.07 -5.60 1.80
C CYS A 51 19.77 -5.47 2.64
N PRO A 52 19.69 -4.57 3.62
CA PRO A 52 18.44 -4.32 4.32
C PRO A 52 17.34 -3.84 3.35
N GLY A 53 16.08 -4.24 3.58
CA GLY A 53 14.96 -3.86 2.71
C GLY A 53 14.77 -2.35 2.61
N ASP A 54 14.95 -1.65 3.73
CA ASP A 54 14.79 -0.19 3.81
C ASP A 54 15.80 0.54 2.93
N VAL A 55 17.06 0.08 2.91
CA VAL A 55 18.11 0.63 2.04
C VAL A 55 17.72 0.46 0.57
N VAL A 56 17.26 -0.73 0.19
CA VAL A 56 16.82 -1.01 -1.18
C VAL A 56 15.63 -0.12 -1.57
N GLN A 57 14.70 0.14 -0.66
CA GLN A 57 13.56 1.01 -0.89
C GLN A 57 13.97 2.47 -1.06
N VAL A 58 14.88 2.97 -0.20
CA VAL A 58 15.42 4.34 -0.28
C VAL A 58 16.17 4.56 -1.60
N GLU A 59 17.06 3.64 -1.97
CA GLU A 59 17.78 3.67 -3.25
C GLU A 59 16.82 3.62 -4.46
N ALA A 60 15.76 2.82 -4.38
CA ALA A 60 14.71 2.75 -5.40
C ALA A 60 13.79 3.98 -5.45
N ARG A 61 13.90 4.90 -4.48
CA ARG A 61 12.96 6.01 -4.24
C ARG A 61 11.51 5.52 -4.11
N GLU A 62 11.33 4.42 -3.41
CA GLU A 62 10.03 3.80 -3.17
C GLU A 62 9.71 3.83 -1.67
N PRO A 63 8.54 4.33 -1.26
CA PRO A 63 8.16 4.30 0.16
C PRO A 63 7.78 2.88 0.60
N PRO A 64 7.91 2.56 1.89
CA PRO A 64 7.34 1.35 2.47
C PRO A 64 5.85 1.19 2.12
N LEU A 65 5.39 -0.04 1.89
CA LEU A 65 4.00 -0.28 1.47
C LEU A 65 2.98 0.17 2.51
N SER A 66 3.28 0.10 3.80
CA SER A 66 2.41 0.65 4.86
C SER A 66 2.11 2.14 4.65
N ILE A 67 3.17 2.94 4.48
CA ILE A 67 3.06 4.39 4.21
C ILE A 67 2.31 4.64 2.90
N ARG A 68 2.64 3.86 1.86
CA ARG A 68 2.00 3.99 0.55
C ARG A 68 0.49 3.74 0.60
N ARG A 69 0.05 2.71 1.33
CA ARG A 69 -1.37 2.39 1.49
C ARG A 69 -2.12 3.51 2.21
N ASN A 70 -1.55 4.00 3.31
CA ASN A 70 -2.13 5.13 4.05
C ASN A 70 -2.24 6.37 3.18
N PHE A 71 -1.22 6.66 2.38
CA PHE A 71 -1.25 7.77 1.42
C PHE A 71 -2.37 7.59 0.37
N LEU A 72 -2.53 6.40 -0.21
CA LEU A 72 -3.56 6.12 -1.20
C LEU A 72 -4.98 6.22 -0.60
N ALA A 73 -5.17 5.69 0.61
CA ALA A 73 -6.43 5.78 1.34
C ALA A 73 -6.80 7.25 1.63
N SER A 74 -5.86 8.03 2.17
CA SER A 74 -6.05 9.47 2.42
C SER A 74 -6.35 10.24 1.13
N LYS A 75 -5.62 9.96 0.05
CA LYS A 75 -5.85 10.57 -1.26
C LYS A 75 -7.25 10.27 -1.79
N PHE A 76 -7.74 9.04 -1.60
CA PHE A 76 -9.09 8.67 -1.98
C PHE A 76 -10.15 9.45 -1.20
N VAL A 77 -10.02 9.53 0.13
CA VAL A 77 -10.95 10.32 0.97
C VAL A 77 -10.95 11.79 0.58
N LEU A 78 -9.77 12.39 0.37
CA LEU A 78 -9.66 13.78 -0.09
C LEU A 78 -10.31 14.00 -1.45
N LYS A 79 -10.14 13.06 -2.39
CA LYS A 79 -10.81 13.11 -3.70
C LYS A 79 -12.32 13.06 -3.55
N CYS A 80 -12.85 12.16 -2.72
CA CYS A 80 -14.29 12.07 -2.44
C CYS A 80 -14.84 13.38 -1.85
N LYS A 81 -14.08 14.00 -0.94
CA LYS A 81 -14.44 15.30 -0.35
C LYS A 81 -14.45 16.41 -1.40
N SER A 82 -13.41 16.50 -2.23
CA SER A 82 -13.30 17.51 -3.30
C SER A 82 -14.41 17.38 -4.34
N GLN A 83 -14.88 16.16 -4.61
CA GLN A 83 -15.96 15.88 -5.57
C GLN A 83 -17.36 15.92 -4.96
N ASN A 84 -17.48 16.26 -3.67
CA ASN A 84 -18.71 16.19 -2.89
C ASN A 84 -19.47 14.85 -3.08
N SER A 85 -18.72 13.75 -3.05
CA SER A 85 -19.25 12.42 -3.34
C SER A 85 -20.21 11.95 -2.25
N LYS A 86 -21.36 11.40 -2.67
CA LYS A 86 -22.35 10.76 -1.79
C LYS A 86 -21.80 9.57 -0.98
N ILE A 87 -20.62 9.07 -1.35
CA ILE A 87 -19.94 7.93 -0.70
C ILE A 87 -19.29 8.37 0.62
N LEU A 88 -18.80 9.61 0.71
CA LEU A 88 -18.08 10.10 1.89
C LEU A 88 -18.89 10.00 3.20
N PRO A 89 -20.16 10.44 3.28
CA PRO A 89 -20.96 10.29 4.51
C PRO A 89 -21.18 8.82 4.90
N LYS A 90 -21.38 7.93 3.92
CA LYS A 90 -21.51 6.49 4.18
C LYS A 90 -20.21 5.89 4.72
N LEU A 91 -19.06 6.32 4.19
CA LEU A 91 -17.75 5.90 4.69
C LEU A 91 -17.52 6.37 6.13
N SER A 92 -17.90 7.60 6.48
CA SER A 92 -17.78 8.07 7.86
C SER A 92 -18.68 7.31 8.82
N GLU A 93 -19.90 6.95 8.38
CA GLU A 93 -20.81 6.14 9.19
C GLU A 93 -20.26 4.73 9.44
N LEU A 94 -19.77 4.06 8.39
CA LEU A 94 -19.12 2.75 8.50
C LEU A 94 -17.88 2.80 9.40
N ALA A 95 -17.08 3.86 9.31
CA ALA A 95 -15.91 4.03 10.16
C ALA A 95 -16.28 4.18 11.64
N VAL A 96 -17.38 4.90 11.96
CA VAL A 96 -17.89 4.98 13.33
C VAL A 96 -18.37 3.62 13.82
N GLN A 97 -19.08 2.87 12.97
CA GLN A 97 -19.55 1.52 13.31
C GLN A 97 -18.38 0.56 13.59
N ASP A 98 -17.32 0.59 12.78
CA ASP A 98 -16.11 -0.23 12.99
C ASP A 98 -15.42 0.08 14.34
N LEU A 99 -15.38 1.36 14.73
CA LEU A 99 -14.78 1.77 16.01
C LEU A 99 -15.60 1.38 17.24
N VAL A 100 -16.93 1.38 17.12
CA VAL A 100 -17.88 1.16 18.23
C VAL A 100 -18.24 -0.32 18.40
N ASN A 101 -18.32 -1.07 17.32
CA ASN A 101 -18.75 -2.46 17.37
C ASN A 101 -17.65 -3.37 17.91
N LEU A 102 -17.89 -3.96 19.08
CA LEU A 102 -16.97 -4.89 19.73
C LEU A 102 -16.82 -6.22 18.95
N TYR A 103 -17.78 -6.56 18.09
CA TYR A 103 -17.88 -7.88 17.42
C TYR A 103 -16.82 -8.09 16.32
N TRP A 104 -16.26 -7.01 15.76
CA TRP A 104 -15.30 -7.06 14.64
C TRP A 104 -13.86 -6.69 15.04
N ARG A 105 -13.60 -6.52 16.35
CA ARG A 105 -12.25 -6.28 16.89
C ARG A 105 -11.48 -7.56 17.15
#